data_AF-A0A1G2K9A9-F1
#
_entry.id   AF-A0A1G2K9A9-F1
#
_cell.length_a   1.000
_cell.length_b   1.000
_cell.length_c   1.000
_cell.angle_alpha   90.00
_cell.angle_beta   90.00
_cell.angle_gamma   90.00
#
_symmetry.space_group_name_H-M   'P 1'
#
loop_
_entity.id
_entity.type
_entity.pdbx_description
1 polymer ?
#
loop_
_entity_poly.entity_id
_entity_poly.type
_entity_poly.pdbx_seq_one_letter_code
_entity_poly.pdbx_strand_id
1 'polypeptide(L)'
;MKRIVPFLLSLLLAVAFLILEAGQVFSTNLLDGPWGGKWTSTCRTPGDNASVKLLIQVDPSTRVATVIMFQDVAPPAPSFSSMAVGKVEGDKIIIDSVSSGIPNGGSEMSFWLEGPMLLKGAYKNADDCGTFELRRDSNKRA
;
A
#
# COMPACT_ATOMS: atom_id res chain seq x y z
N MET A 1 -35.33 -29.06 -30.91
CA MET A 1 -34.06 -29.31 -30.17
C MET A 1 -32.85 -28.46 -30.60
N LYS A 2 -33.00 -27.36 -31.36
CA LYS A 2 -31.84 -26.57 -31.87
C LYS A 2 -31.46 -25.32 -31.04
N ARG A 3 -32.22 -24.97 -29.98
CA ARG A 3 -32.00 -23.73 -29.19
C ARG A 3 -31.35 -23.97 -27.81
N ILE A 4 -31.13 -25.22 -27.42
CA ILE A 4 -30.60 -25.57 -26.09
C ILE A 4 -29.08 -25.39 -26.03
N VAL A 5 -28.39 -25.72 -27.13
CA VAL A 5 -26.93 -25.63 -27.26
C VAL A 5 -26.38 -24.20 -27.11
N PRO A 6 -26.92 -23.15 -27.77
CA PRO A 6 -26.39 -21.80 -27.61
C PRO A 6 -26.62 -21.22 -26.21
N PHE A 7 -27.71 -21.63 -25.53
CA PHE A 7 -28.02 -21.19 -24.17
C PHE A 7 -27.07 -21.80 -23.13
N LEU A 8 -26.74 -23.08 -23.28
CA LEU A 8 -25.73 -23.75 -22.45
C LEU A 8 -24.34 -23.15 -22.65
N LEU A 9 -23.99 -22.79 -23.89
CA LEU A 9 -22.71 -22.17 -24.18
C LEU A 9 -22.61 -20.75 -23.61
N SER A 10 -23.67 -19.94 -23.70
CA SER A 10 -23.68 -18.60 -23.08
C SER A 10 -23.64 -18.67 -21.55
N LEU A 11 -24.30 -19.67 -20.96
CA LEU A 11 -24.28 -19.89 -19.52
C LEU A 11 -22.88 -20.33 -19.06
N LEU A 12 -22.22 -21.23 -19.81
CA LEU A 12 -20.84 -21.64 -19.53
C LEU A 12 -19.86 -20.48 -19.66
N LEU A 13 -20.02 -19.62 -20.67
CA LEU A 13 -19.20 -18.41 -20.80
C LEU A 13 -19.43 -17.46 -19.63
N ALA A 14 -20.68 -17.18 -19.26
CA ALA A 14 -21.00 -16.30 -18.13
C ALA A 14 -20.42 -16.83 -16.80
N VAL A 15 -20.52 -18.14 -16.57
CA VAL A 15 -19.92 -18.79 -15.39
C VAL A 15 -18.39 -18.71 -15.45
N ALA A 16 -17.77 -18.92 -16.62
CA ALA A 16 -16.32 -18.78 -16.77
C ALA A 16 -15.83 -17.35 -16.48
N PHE A 17 -16.57 -16.32 -16.91
CA PHE A 17 -16.25 -14.91 -16.60
C PHE A 17 -16.43 -14.59 -15.11
N LEU A 18 -17.48 -15.11 -14.45
CA LEU A 18 -17.68 -14.94 -13.01
C LEU A 18 -16.60 -15.65 -12.18
N ILE A 19 -16.10 -16.81 -12.64
CA ILE A 19 -14.97 -17.51 -12.01
C ILE A 19 -13.66 -16.73 -12.22
N LEU A 20 -13.49 -16.04 -13.35
CA LEU A 20 -12.29 -15.26 -13.64
C LEU A 20 -12.20 -13.99 -12.76
N GLU A 21 -13.33 -13.34 -12.47
CA GLU A 21 -13.37 -12.19 -11.54
C GLU A 21 -13.13 -12.62 -10.08
N ALA A 22 -13.52 -13.83 -9.69
CA ALA A 22 -13.18 -14.40 -8.39
C ALA A 22 -11.70 -14.82 -8.27
N GLY A 23 -10.95 -14.79 -9.37
CA GLY A 23 -9.66 -15.44 -9.53
C GLY A 23 -8.47 -14.52 -9.75
N GLN A 24 -8.62 -13.19 -9.69
CA GLN A 24 -7.44 -12.33 -9.58
C GLN A 24 -6.92 -12.42 -8.14
N VAL A 25 -6.26 -13.54 -7.84
CA VAL A 25 -5.59 -13.80 -6.56
C VAL A 25 -4.61 -12.67 -6.36
N PHE A 26 -4.95 -11.75 -5.47
CA PHE A 26 -4.06 -10.70 -5.05
C PHE A 26 -2.78 -11.34 -4.50
N SER A 27 -1.67 -11.14 -5.21
CA SER A 27 -0.37 -11.62 -4.75
C SER A 27 0.20 -10.57 -3.81
N THR A 28 0.21 -10.88 -2.51
CA THR A 28 0.81 -10.01 -1.47
C THR A 28 2.27 -9.64 -1.76
N ASN A 29 2.96 -10.43 -2.57
CA ASN A 29 4.31 -10.15 -3.06
C ASN A 29 4.38 -8.87 -3.92
N LEU A 30 3.26 -8.38 -4.46
CA LEU A 30 3.22 -7.11 -5.18
C LEU A 30 3.47 -5.90 -4.28
N LEU A 31 3.31 -6.04 -2.97
CA LEU A 31 3.66 -5.00 -1.99
C LEU A 31 5.17 -5.01 -1.68
N ASP A 32 5.83 -6.16 -1.86
CA ASP A 32 7.23 -6.38 -1.45
C ASP A 32 8.23 -5.63 -2.35
N GLY A 33 9.25 -5.07 -1.71
CA GLY A 33 10.39 -4.45 -2.35
C GLY A 33 10.48 -2.94 -2.11
N PRO A 34 11.37 -2.27 -2.86
CA PRO A 34 11.62 -0.85 -2.70
C PRO A 34 10.55 -0.01 -3.42
N TRP A 35 10.19 1.10 -2.78
CA TRP A 35 9.30 2.13 -3.33
C TRP A 35 9.89 3.52 -3.09
N GLY A 36 9.63 4.44 -4.00
CA GLY A 36 10.07 5.83 -3.88
C GLY A 36 9.01 6.80 -4.36
N GLY A 37 8.93 7.98 -3.73
CA GLY A 37 7.98 9.01 -4.11
C GLY A 37 7.91 10.11 -3.09
N LYS A 38 6.69 10.54 -2.75
CA LYS A 38 6.47 11.66 -1.84
C LYS A 38 5.37 11.39 -0.83
N TRP A 39 5.51 12.04 0.31
CA TRP A 39 4.43 12.28 1.25
C TRP A 39 3.91 13.71 1.09
N THR A 40 2.60 13.90 1.24
CA THR A 40 1.93 15.19 1.19
C THR A 40 1.06 15.39 2.43
N SER A 41 1.33 16.43 3.20
CA SER A 41 0.49 16.83 4.34
C SER A 41 -0.88 17.30 3.85
N THR A 42 -1.93 16.88 4.56
CA THR A 42 -3.32 17.28 4.30
C THR A 42 -3.99 17.96 5.48
N CYS A 43 -3.41 17.89 6.70
CA CYS A 43 -3.98 18.49 7.91
C CYS A 43 -3.21 19.72 8.38
N ARG A 44 -1.99 19.53 8.92
CA ARG A 44 -1.28 20.57 9.66
C ARG A 44 -0.79 21.69 8.75
N THR A 45 -0.25 21.31 7.60
CA THR A 45 0.25 22.26 6.59
C THR A 45 -0.10 21.72 5.21
N PRO A 46 -1.35 21.90 4.75
CA PRO A 46 -1.83 21.27 3.53
C PRO A 46 -0.97 21.60 2.31
N GLY A 47 -0.55 20.56 1.59
CA GLY A 47 0.27 20.70 0.40
C GLY A 47 1.78 20.76 0.66
N ASP A 48 2.23 20.77 1.92
CA ASP A 48 3.64 20.54 2.23
C ASP A 48 4.04 19.11 1.84
N ASN A 49 5.24 18.95 1.30
CA ASN A 49 5.67 17.68 0.73
C ASN A 49 7.07 17.31 1.17
N ALA A 50 7.30 16.00 1.32
CA ALA A 50 8.62 15.46 1.57
C ALA A 50 8.90 14.27 0.64
N SER A 51 10.17 14.09 0.27
CA SER A 51 10.60 12.92 -0.49
C SER A 51 10.65 11.71 0.44
N VAL A 52 10.15 10.56 -0.03
CA VAL A 52 10.06 9.32 0.76
C VAL A 52 10.66 8.16 -0.02
N LYS A 53 11.45 7.34 0.67
CA LYS A 53 11.85 5.99 0.24
C LYS A 53 11.31 4.98 1.23
N LEU A 54 10.79 3.88 0.72
CA LEU A 54 10.17 2.81 1.49
C LEU A 54 10.77 1.47 1.08
N LEU A 55 11.00 0.58 2.04
CA LEU A 55 11.24 -0.84 1.78
C LEU A 55 10.17 -1.63 2.51
N ILE A 56 9.43 -2.44 1.77
CA ILE A 56 8.42 -3.35 2.32
C ILE A 56 8.94 -4.77 2.18
N GLN A 57 8.87 -5.54 3.26
CA GLN A 57 9.07 -6.99 3.24
C GLN A 57 7.79 -7.66 3.71
N VAL A 58 7.23 -8.57 2.91
CA VAL A 58 5.99 -9.27 3.24
C VAL A 58 6.28 -10.73 3.51
N ASP A 59 5.82 -11.23 4.67
CA ASP A 59 5.71 -12.66 4.93
C ASP A 59 4.31 -13.14 4.48
N PRO A 60 4.19 -13.85 3.35
CA PRO A 60 2.91 -14.31 2.84
C PRO A 60 2.27 -15.38 3.73
N SER A 61 3.06 -16.08 4.57
CA SER A 61 2.57 -17.14 5.43
C SER A 61 1.85 -16.60 6.66
N THR A 62 2.38 -15.53 7.26
CA THR A 62 1.80 -14.87 8.44
C THR A 62 0.96 -13.66 8.10
N ARG A 63 1.01 -13.18 6.84
CA ARG A 63 0.40 -11.92 6.38
C ARG A 63 0.87 -10.74 7.21
N VAL A 64 2.16 -10.71 7.54
CA VAL A 64 2.83 -9.62 8.23
C VAL A 64 3.71 -8.87 7.25
N ALA A 65 3.70 -7.55 7.31
CA ALA A 65 4.60 -6.70 6.54
C ALA A 65 5.52 -5.91 7.47
N THR A 66 6.80 -5.87 7.17
CA THR A 66 7.75 -4.93 7.76
C THR A 66 7.94 -3.78 6.81
N VAL A 67 7.78 -2.55 7.32
CA VAL A 67 7.88 -1.32 6.54
C VAL A 67 8.98 -0.46 7.12
N ILE A 68 9.99 -0.17 6.31
CA ILE A 68 11.10 0.72 6.65
C ILE A 68 10.96 1.97 5.78
N MET A 69 10.85 3.13 6.41
CA MET A 69 10.62 4.40 5.73
C MET A 69 11.75 5.38 6.01
N PHE A 70 12.18 6.09 4.98
CA PHE A 70 13.13 7.20 5.05
C PHE A 70 12.47 8.42 4.43
N GLN A 71 12.41 9.52 5.18
CA GLN A 71 11.88 10.78 4.69
C GLN A 71 12.96 11.86 4.74
N ASP A 72 13.22 12.45 3.57
CA ASP A 72 14.09 13.61 3.44
C ASP A 72 13.24 14.86 3.60
N VAL A 73 13.32 15.45 4.78
CA VAL A 73 12.69 16.74 5.11
C VAL A 73 13.64 17.86 4.67
N ALA A 74 13.11 18.95 4.13
CA ALA A 74 13.95 20.08 3.75
C ALA A 74 14.68 20.65 5.00
N PRO A 75 15.95 21.09 4.88
CA PRO A 75 16.63 21.79 5.96
C PRO A 75 15.77 22.97 6.46
N PRO A 76 15.63 23.19 7.77
CA PRO A 76 16.51 22.75 8.86
C PRO A 76 16.08 21.45 9.59
N ALA A 77 15.06 20.71 9.12
CA ALA A 77 14.61 19.50 9.79
C ALA A 77 15.53 18.30 9.49
N PRO A 78 15.87 17.45 10.49
CA PRO A 78 16.68 16.26 10.26
C PRO A 78 15.91 15.21 9.46
N SER A 79 16.59 14.49 8.55
CA SER A 79 16.02 13.30 7.91
C SER A 79 15.56 12.32 8.98
N PHE A 80 14.35 11.79 8.83
CA PHE A 80 13.83 10.79 9.75
C PHE A 80 13.76 9.42 9.06
N SER A 81 14.03 8.38 9.85
CA SER A 81 13.76 7.00 9.47
C SER A 81 12.83 6.36 10.49
N SER A 82 11.87 5.57 10.04
CA SER A 82 11.00 4.79 10.90
C SER A 82 10.93 3.34 10.43
N MET A 83 10.65 2.45 11.38
CA MET A 83 10.34 1.05 11.11
C MET A 83 9.03 0.73 11.79
N ALA A 84 8.14 0.07 11.07
CA ALA A 84 6.87 -0.39 11.59
C ALA A 84 6.55 -1.79 11.09
N VAL A 85 5.75 -2.51 11.87
CA VAL A 85 5.20 -3.81 11.50
C VAL A 85 3.70 -3.64 11.32
N GLY A 86 3.19 -4.13 10.21
CA GLY A 86 1.77 -4.07 9.87
C GLY A 86 1.21 -5.43 9.51
N LYS A 87 -0.11 -5.51 9.45
CA LYS A 87 -0.86 -6.67 8.97
C LYS A 87 -1.26 -6.46 7.51
N VAL A 88 -1.19 -7.52 6.71
CA VAL A 88 -1.63 -7.52 5.31
C VAL A 88 -3.07 -8.05 5.23
N GLU A 89 -3.97 -7.21 4.74
CA GLU A 89 -5.38 -7.50 4.56
C GLU A 89 -5.77 -7.20 3.11
N GLY A 90 -5.91 -8.26 2.30
CA GLY A 90 -6.10 -8.09 0.86
C GLY A 90 -4.90 -7.40 0.23
N ASP A 91 -5.13 -6.28 -0.44
CA ASP A 91 -4.14 -5.45 -1.11
C ASP A 91 -3.53 -4.33 -0.26
N LYS A 92 -3.83 -4.36 1.04
CA LYS A 92 -3.53 -3.28 1.97
C LYS A 92 -2.64 -3.76 3.11
N ILE A 93 -1.67 -2.94 3.47
CA ILE A 93 -0.91 -3.03 4.71
C ILE A 93 -1.56 -2.06 5.70
N ILE A 94 -1.94 -2.57 6.87
CA ILE A 94 -2.45 -1.80 8.00
C ILE A 94 -1.39 -1.79 9.08
N ILE A 95 -0.92 -0.59 9.43
CA ILE A 95 -0.01 -0.34 10.53
C ILE A 95 -0.79 0.46 11.56
N ASP A 96 -1.27 -0.23 12.57
CA ASP A 96 -1.80 0.39 13.77
C ASP A 96 -0.67 0.36 14.81
N SER A 97 -0.08 1.52 15.05
CA SER A 97 1.06 1.65 15.95
C SER A 97 0.71 2.58 17.09
N VAL A 98 0.77 2.07 18.32
CA VAL A 98 0.94 2.93 19.49
C VAL A 98 2.37 3.46 19.42
N SER A 99 2.60 4.52 18.65
CA SER A 99 3.93 5.11 18.46
C SER A 99 4.55 5.47 19.82
N SER A 100 5.73 4.92 20.08
CA SER A 100 6.50 5.14 21.29
C SER A 100 6.90 6.61 21.41
N GLY A 101 6.23 7.35 22.29
CA GLY A 101 6.65 8.70 22.70
C GLY A 101 5.70 9.84 22.33
N ILE A 102 4.58 9.59 21.65
CA ILE A 102 3.52 10.60 21.47
C ILE A 102 2.53 10.46 22.63
N PRO A 103 2.41 11.46 23.54
CA PRO A 103 1.39 11.43 24.56
C PRO A 103 0.00 11.43 23.90
N ASN A 104 -0.84 10.45 24.23
CA ASN A 104 -2.25 10.36 23.82
C ASN A 104 -2.58 10.02 22.36
N GLY A 105 -1.65 9.50 21.53
CA GLY A 105 -2.03 9.15 20.16
C GLY A 105 -1.09 8.15 19.49
N GLY A 106 -1.63 6.98 19.16
CA GLY A 106 -1.00 6.12 18.16
C GLY A 106 -0.95 6.81 16.80
N SER A 107 -0.08 6.32 15.92
CA SER A 107 -0.12 6.65 14.50
C SER A 107 -0.82 5.52 13.74
N GLU A 108 -1.83 5.90 12.97
CA GLU A 108 -2.46 5.04 11.99
C GLU A 108 -1.79 5.27 10.65
N MET A 109 -1.30 4.20 10.03
CA MET A 109 -0.70 4.26 8.72
C MET A 109 -1.19 3.08 7.88
N SER A 110 -1.42 3.32 6.60
CA SER A 110 -1.75 2.24 5.68
C SER A 110 -1.20 2.46 4.30
N PHE A 111 -0.95 1.36 3.60
CA PHE A 111 -0.49 1.36 2.21
C PHE A 111 -1.33 0.40 1.39
N TRP A 112 -1.71 0.76 0.18
CA TRP A 112 -2.47 -0.10 -0.74
C TRP A 112 -2.02 0.11 -2.18
N LEU A 113 -2.19 -0.91 -3.00
CA LEU A 113 -1.85 -0.83 -4.42
C LEU A 113 -3.03 -0.23 -5.19
N GLU A 114 -2.74 0.81 -5.98
CA GLU A 114 -3.66 1.27 -7.03
C GLU A 114 -3.29 0.65 -8.39
N GLY A 115 -2.16 -0.05 -8.45
CA GLY A 115 -1.68 -0.84 -9.57
C GLY A 115 -0.31 -1.46 -9.25
N PRO A 116 0.26 -2.30 -10.13
CA PRO A 116 1.51 -3.00 -9.85
C PRO A 116 2.73 -2.07 -9.64
N MET A 117 2.63 -0.82 -10.10
CA MET A 117 3.69 0.18 -10.08
C MET A 117 3.39 1.37 -9.15
N LEU A 118 2.22 1.40 -8.52
CA LEU A 118 1.74 2.53 -7.73
C LEU A 118 1.21 2.06 -6.37
N LEU A 119 1.95 2.43 -5.32
CA LEU A 119 1.57 2.24 -3.94
C LEU A 119 1.11 3.60 -3.40
N LYS A 120 -0.15 3.64 -2.97
CA LYS A 120 -0.68 4.76 -2.21
C LYS A 120 -0.60 4.47 -0.73
N GLY A 121 -0.62 5.51 0.07
CA GLY A 121 -0.74 5.36 1.51
C GLY A 121 -1.42 6.54 2.17
N ALA A 122 -1.76 6.35 3.43
CA ALA A 122 -2.27 7.38 4.31
C ALA A 122 -1.60 7.26 5.68
N TYR A 123 -1.41 8.42 6.31
CA TYR A 123 -0.88 8.55 7.66
C TYR A 123 -1.76 9.52 8.45
N LYS A 124 -1.96 9.23 9.73
CA LYS A 124 -2.60 10.13 10.69
C LYS A 124 -2.07 9.88 12.09
N ASN A 125 -1.77 10.95 12.80
CA ASN A 125 -1.60 10.95 14.25
C ASN A 125 -2.31 12.19 14.85
N ALA A 126 -1.99 12.52 16.11
CA ALA A 126 -2.54 13.71 16.78
C ALA A 126 -2.05 15.04 16.18
N ASP A 127 -0.86 15.07 15.58
CA ASP A 127 -0.19 16.29 15.15
C ASP A 127 -0.37 16.58 13.65
N ASP A 128 -0.55 15.55 12.83
CA ASP A 128 -0.63 15.67 11.38
C ASP A 128 -1.34 14.49 10.72
N CYS A 129 -1.73 14.71 9.47
CA CYS A 129 -2.23 13.69 8.57
C CYS A 129 -1.76 13.97 7.14
N GLY A 130 -1.58 12.92 6.35
CA GLY A 130 -1.15 13.07 4.97
C GLY A 130 -1.27 11.80 4.16
N THR A 131 -0.91 11.91 2.88
CA THR A 131 -0.98 10.82 1.92
C THR A 131 0.39 10.53 1.31
N PHE A 132 0.59 9.29 0.89
CA PHE A 132 1.77 8.86 0.17
C PHE A 132 1.40 8.53 -1.28
N GLU A 133 2.25 8.94 -2.21
CA GLU A 133 2.26 8.44 -3.59
C GLU A 133 3.66 7.92 -3.89
N LEU A 134 3.79 6.60 -3.98
CA LEU A 134 5.06 5.89 -4.11
C LEU A 134 5.02 4.98 -5.34
N ARG A 135 6.12 4.95 -6.10
CA ARG A 135 6.24 4.17 -7.32
C ARG A 135 7.43 3.23 -7.24
N ARG A 136 7.35 2.11 -7.96
CA ARG A 136 8.53 1.28 -8.22
C ARG A 136 9.42 2.00 -9.22
N ASP A 137 10.71 2.06 -8.95
CA ASP A 137 11.69 2.48 -9.94
C ASP A 137 11.73 1.44 -11.06
N SER A 138 11.17 1.77 -12.23
CA SER A 138 11.20 0.87 -13.41
C SER A 138 12.60 0.67 -14.00
N ASN A 139 13.62 1.39 -13.49
CA ASN A 139 14.93 1.55 -14.11
C ASN A 139 16.13 1.02 -13.30
N LYS A 140 15.93 0.26 -12.23
CA LYS A 140 17.04 -0.45 -11.58
C LYS A 140 16.85 -1.94 -11.78
N ARG A 141 17.50 -2.47 -12.83
CA ARG A 141 17.81 -3.90 -12.91
C ARG A 141 18.50 -4.30 -11.60
N ALA A 142 17.96 -5.33 -10.97
CA ALA A 142 18.60 -6.07 -9.88
C ALA A 142 19.98 -6.58 -10.32
#